data_AF-A0AAF0IEX2-F1
#
_entry.id   AF-A0AAF0IEX2-F1
#
_cell.length_a   1.000
_cell.length_b   1.000
_cell.length_c   1.000
_cell.angle_alpha   90.00
_cell.angle_beta   90.00
_cell.angle_gamma   90.00
#
_symmetry.space_group_name_H-M   'P 1'
#
loop_
_entity.id
_entity.type
_entity.pdbx_description
1 polymer ?
#
loop_
_entity_poly.entity_id
_entity_poly.type
_entity_poly.pdbx_seq_one_letter_code
_entity_poly.pdbx_strand_id
1 'polypeptide(L)'
;MEDEEQKFLEHPGTEQSPLAYVNNAALLDMFSSPRSNEEASLKIIQIQSRPYNPHRPKVASNFLDTLPIELVDLILFSLDCKSLCKLSATNSIFESYITNHPCYKLVVENCQNALHSITRLGLEGTYSVKDMYDVFRKPYCSACNDLGPCLFLPKLKRCCMNCVGNCEELKIVRIELVTSQLGVPHEELINMIPFYATGPWTYFCASDVFELARQRKVSITLPSYECPWETIVQFPFLDPKRGTVEVGRRCVGCAWAVETNSDPRAHTQPSRPYGWTDTAGHIRHRVFQVYTTEGLLEHIRSGECASAVQYWNASFEIDAGILRCLSRVQFPPRVIG
;
A
#
# COMPACT_ATOMS: atom_id res chain seq x y z
N MET A 1 -30.38 55.67 -30.30
CA MET A 1 -31.42 54.67 -29.92
C MET A 1 -31.06 53.39 -30.64
N GLU A 2 -29.92 52.84 -30.28
CA GLU A 2 -29.41 51.53 -30.69
C GLU A 2 -28.66 51.08 -29.44
N ASP A 3 -29.40 50.41 -28.55
CA ASP A 3 -28.90 49.98 -27.24
C ASP A 3 -28.16 48.65 -27.39
N GLU A 4 -26.95 48.65 -26.84
CA GLU A 4 -26.08 47.51 -26.65
C GLU A 4 -26.71 46.51 -25.66
N GLU A 5 -27.10 45.33 -26.13
CA GLU A 5 -27.55 44.24 -25.28
C GLU A 5 -26.32 43.48 -24.72
N GLN A 6 -25.76 44.02 -23.65
CA GLN A 6 -24.73 43.38 -22.85
C GLN A 6 -25.36 42.25 -22.02
N LYS A 7 -25.40 41.03 -22.57
CA LYS A 7 -25.73 39.81 -21.83
C LYS A 7 -24.68 39.60 -20.73
N PHE A 8 -25.03 39.94 -19.50
CA PHE A 8 -24.35 39.47 -18.30
C PHE A 8 -24.37 37.94 -18.30
N LEU A 9 -23.20 37.34 -18.48
CA LEU A 9 -22.92 35.97 -18.08
C LEU A 9 -23.07 35.91 -16.56
N GLU A 10 -24.22 35.44 -16.09
CA GLU A 10 -24.38 35.00 -14.71
C GLU A 10 -23.40 33.85 -14.47
N HIS A 11 -22.34 34.12 -13.71
CA HIS A 11 -21.55 33.09 -13.07
C HIS A 11 -22.49 32.30 -12.14
N PRO A 12 -22.57 30.97 -12.22
CA PRO A 12 -23.32 30.20 -11.24
C PRO A 12 -22.66 30.44 -9.88
N GLY A 13 -23.42 31.05 -8.97
CA GLY A 13 -23.01 31.25 -7.60
C GLY A 13 -22.56 29.91 -7.01
N THR A 14 -21.42 29.93 -6.32
CA THR A 14 -20.95 28.86 -5.46
C THR A 14 -22.00 28.57 -4.39
N GLU A 15 -22.98 27.72 -4.71
CA GLU A 15 -23.77 27.03 -3.70
C GLU A 15 -22.79 26.19 -2.89
N GLN A 16 -22.53 26.60 -1.65
CA GLN A 16 -21.69 25.85 -0.73
C GLN A 16 -22.31 24.45 -0.56
N SER A 17 -21.50 23.41 -0.79
CA SER A 17 -21.92 22.02 -0.64
C SER A 17 -22.68 21.82 0.69
N PRO A 18 -23.82 21.10 0.72
CA PRO A 18 -24.56 20.79 1.95
C PRO A 18 -23.69 20.15 3.04
N LEU A 19 -22.57 19.54 2.64
CA LEU A 19 -21.60 18.90 3.52
C LEU A 19 -20.60 19.88 4.16
N ALA A 20 -20.57 21.14 3.75
CA ALA A 20 -19.64 22.16 4.25
C ALA A 20 -19.78 22.40 5.76
N TYR A 21 -20.98 22.20 6.32
CA TYR A 21 -21.27 22.44 7.74
C TYR A 21 -21.23 21.17 8.61
N VAL A 22 -21.12 19.99 7.99
CA VAL A 22 -21.04 18.72 8.71
C VAL A 22 -19.68 18.61 9.40
N ASN A 23 -19.64 18.11 10.64
CA ASN A 23 -18.38 17.97 11.37
C ASN A 23 -17.47 16.87 10.75
N ASN A 24 -16.15 16.98 10.95
CA ASN A 24 -15.19 16.06 10.34
C ASN A 24 -15.39 14.60 10.76
N ALA A 25 -15.80 14.34 12.00
CA ALA A 25 -15.98 12.97 12.49
C ALA A 25 -17.13 12.26 11.76
N ALA A 26 -18.26 12.93 11.57
CA ALA A 26 -19.40 12.40 10.82
C ALA A 26 -19.07 12.20 9.33
N LEU A 27 -18.29 13.11 8.72
CA LEU A 27 -17.83 12.93 7.34
C LEU A 27 -16.90 11.72 7.20
N LEU A 28 -15.96 11.53 8.13
CA LEU A 28 -15.06 10.38 8.10
C LEU A 28 -15.80 9.07 8.35
N ASP A 29 -16.73 9.01 9.30
CA ASP A 29 -17.53 7.81 9.57
C ASP A 29 -18.37 7.38 8.34
N MET A 30 -18.97 8.35 7.65
CA MET A 30 -19.80 8.11 6.48
C MET A 30 -18.99 7.80 5.21
N PHE A 31 -17.92 8.56 4.96
CA PHE A 31 -17.25 8.56 3.65
C PHE A 31 -15.88 7.88 3.64
N SER A 32 -15.32 7.48 4.78
CA SER A 32 -13.98 6.87 4.82
C SER A 32 -14.05 5.35 4.75
N SER A 33 -13.23 4.76 3.88
CA SER A 33 -12.91 3.32 3.91
C SER A 33 -11.40 3.12 3.85
N PRO A 34 -10.75 2.56 4.90
CA PRO A 34 -11.31 2.15 6.19
C PRO A 34 -11.79 3.35 7.04
N ARG A 35 -12.75 3.17 7.98
CA ARG A 35 -13.31 4.30 8.75
C ARG A 35 -12.35 4.80 9.83
N SER A 36 -11.59 3.88 10.42
CA SER A 36 -10.53 4.19 11.38
C SER A 36 -9.22 3.49 11.03
N ASN A 37 -8.11 3.95 11.63
CA ASN A 37 -6.83 3.25 11.55
C ASN A 37 -6.91 1.86 12.23
N GLU A 38 -7.76 1.70 13.24
CA GLU A 38 -8.01 0.43 13.93
C GLU A 38 -8.78 -0.53 13.01
N GLU A 39 -9.77 -0.06 12.25
CA GLU A 39 -10.46 -0.87 11.23
C GLU A 39 -9.56 -1.23 10.05
N ALA A 40 -8.60 -0.33 9.73
CA ALA A 40 -7.54 -0.59 8.78
C ALA A 40 -6.55 -1.66 9.26
N SER A 41 -6.62 -2.06 10.53
CA SER A 41 -5.71 -3.02 11.17
C SER A 41 -6.02 -4.45 10.72
N LEU A 42 -5.62 -4.75 9.49
CA LEU A 42 -5.00 -6.01 9.10
C LEU A 42 -4.40 -6.69 10.35
N LYS A 43 -4.96 -7.84 10.75
CA LYS A 43 -4.71 -8.53 12.04
C LYS A 43 -3.33 -8.22 12.63
N ILE A 44 -3.31 -7.78 13.90
CA ILE A 44 -2.12 -7.81 14.74
C ILE A 44 -1.64 -9.26 14.74
N ILE A 45 -0.68 -9.57 13.88
CA ILE A 45 0.08 -10.79 14.00
C ILE A 45 1.07 -10.41 15.08
N GLN A 46 0.78 -10.84 16.30
CA GLN A 46 1.76 -10.79 17.35
C GLN A 46 2.96 -11.57 16.84
N ILE A 47 3.92 -10.85 16.25
CA ILE A 47 5.30 -11.29 16.16
C ILE A 47 5.68 -11.34 17.62
N GLN A 48 5.49 -12.51 18.23
CA GLN A 48 5.57 -12.68 19.67
C GLN A 48 6.82 -11.97 20.16
N SER A 49 6.64 -10.89 20.92
CA SER A 49 7.66 -10.44 21.84
C SER A 49 7.98 -11.66 22.69
N ARG A 50 9.18 -12.22 22.49
CA ARG A 50 9.62 -13.43 23.21
C ARG A 50 9.34 -13.24 24.69
N PRO A 51 8.90 -14.30 25.41
CA PRO A 51 8.72 -14.21 26.84
C PRO A 51 10.03 -13.77 27.49
N TYR A 52 9.93 -12.76 28.36
CA TYR A 52 11.02 -12.27 29.18
C TYR A 52 11.78 -13.44 29.81
N ASN A 53 13.10 -13.54 29.58
CA ASN A 53 13.93 -14.57 30.17
C ASN A 53 14.72 -13.98 31.35
N PRO A 54 14.33 -14.28 32.61
CA PRO A 54 15.00 -13.75 33.81
C PRO A 54 16.44 -14.29 33.98
N HIS A 55 16.81 -15.35 33.27
CA HIS A 55 18.17 -15.91 33.27
C HIS A 55 19.06 -15.32 32.17
N ARG A 56 18.61 -14.27 31.46
CA ARG A 56 19.44 -13.63 30.45
C ARG A 56 20.70 -13.05 31.11
N PRO A 57 21.90 -13.37 30.60
CA PRO A 57 23.13 -12.80 31.13
C PRO A 57 23.08 -11.26 31.10
N LYS A 58 23.23 -10.63 32.27
CA LYS A 58 23.45 -9.19 32.40
C LYS A 58 24.90 -8.88 32.04
N VAL A 59 25.26 -9.03 30.78
CA VAL A 59 26.64 -8.76 30.33
C VAL A 59 26.74 -7.30 29.90
N ALA A 60 27.71 -6.57 30.44
CA ALA A 60 28.08 -5.25 29.94
C ALA A 60 28.54 -5.38 28.47
N SER A 61 27.85 -4.70 27.56
CA SER A 61 28.19 -4.73 26.14
C SER A 61 29.31 -3.72 25.88
N ASN A 62 30.55 -4.19 25.76
CA ASN A 62 31.66 -3.36 25.32
C ASN A 62 31.39 -2.70 23.95
N PHE A 63 30.57 -3.30 23.08
CA PHE A 63 30.24 -2.75 21.76
C PHE A 63 29.47 -1.43 21.84
N LEU A 64 28.42 -1.36 22.66
CA LEU A 64 27.58 -0.15 22.80
C LEU A 64 28.32 0.97 23.54
N ASP A 65 29.27 0.60 24.41
CA ASP A 65 30.04 1.55 25.21
C ASP A 65 31.30 2.09 24.49
N THR A 66 31.73 1.45 23.39
CA THR A 66 32.98 1.82 22.67
C THR A 66 32.73 2.68 21.43
N LEU A 67 31.61 2.50 20.74
CA LEU A 67 31.30 3.20 19.50
C LEU A 67 30.43 4.45 19.73
N PRO A 68 30.62 5.53 18.96
CA PRO A 68 29.65 6.60 18.87
C PRO A 68 28.26 6.07 18.50
N ILE A 69 27.23 6.67 19.10
CA ILE A 69 25.84 6.24 18.96
C ILE A 69 25.38 6.19 17.50
N GLU A 70 25.88 7.09 16.66
CA GLU A 70 25.54 7.16 15.25
C GLU A 70 26.06 5.95 14.47
N LEU A 71 27.23 5.42 14.85
CA LEU A 71 27.79 4.21 14.25
C LEU A 71 27.04 2.98 14.74
N VAL A 72 26.65 2.95 16.01
CA VAL A 72 25.79 1.90 16.56
C VAL A 72 24.47 1.85 15.79
N ASP A 73 23.82 2.99 15.60
CA ASP A 73 22.57 3.08 14.84
C ASP A 73 22.75 2.62 13.39
N LEU A 74 23.81 3.08 12.72
CA LEU A 74 24.09 2.67 11.34
C LEU A 74 24.26 1.15 11.22
N ILE A 75 25.03 0.55 12.14
CA ILE A 75 25.28 -0.90 12.13
C ILE A 75 23.99 -1.65 12.46
N LEU A 76 23.31 -1.31 13.56
CA LEU A 76 22.15 -2.05 14.02
C LEU A 76 20.97 -1.91 13.06
N PHE A 77 20.70 -0.72 12.53
CA PHE A 77 19.56 -0.52 11.62
C PHE A 77 19.85 -0.87 10.17
N SER A 78 21.09 -1.28 9.85
CA SER A 78 21.39 -2.03 8.62
C SER A 78 20.93 -3.49 8.67
N LEU A 79 20.59 -4.00 9.85
CA LEU A 79 20.07 -5.36 10.03
C LEU A 79 18.55 -5.42 9.82
N ASP A 80 18.04 -6.59 9.45
CA ASP A 80 16.61 -6.87 9.35
C ASP A 80 15.96 -7.07 10.74
N CYS A 81 14.62 -6.99 10.79
CA CYS A 81 13.88 -7.17 12.05
C CYS A 81 14.21 -8.51 12.73
N LYS A 82 14.40 -9.59 11.96
CA LYS A 82 14.69 -10.92 12.50
C LYS A 82 16.07 -10.99 13.15
N SER A 83 17.09 -10.41 12.53
CA SER A 83 18.44 -10.36 13.10
C SER A 83 18.48 -9.48 14.35
N LEU A 84 17.78 -8.34 14.35
CA LEU A 84 17.64 -7.51 15.55
C LEU A 84 16.89 -8.23 16.67
N CYS A 85 15.84 -9.01 16.37
CA CYS A 85 15.17 -9.85 17.37
C CYS A 85 16.09 -10.94 17.94
N LYS A 86 17.00 -11.50 17.14
CA LYS A 86 18.00 -12.45 17.64
C LYS A 86 19.04 -11.75 18.51
N LEU A 87 19.50 -10.57 18.10
CA LEU A 87 20.49 -9.78 18.83
C LEU A 87 19.94 -9.28 20.16
N SER A 88 18.69 -8.79 20.20
CA SER A 88 18.04 -8.41 21.47
C SER A 88 17.99 -9.58 22.44
N ALA A 89 17.79 -10.80 21.95
CA ALA A 89 17.73 -11.99 22.81
C ALA A 89 19.08 -12.38 23.46
N THR A 90 20.23 -11.86 22.99
CA THR A 90 21.54 -12.22 23.54
C THR A 90 21.94 -11.38 24.75
N ASN A 91 21.49 -10.13 24.84
CA ASN A 91 21.89 -9.17 25.87
C ASN A 91 20.74 -8.21 26.22
N SER A 92 20.50 -7.97 27.51
CA SER A 92 19.48 -7.03 27.99
C SER A 92 19.74 -5.58 27.58
N ILE A 93 21.02 -5.18 27.41
CA ILE A 93 21.39 -3.84 26.94
C ILE A 93 21.01 -3.69 25.47
N PHE A 94 21.34 -4.68 24.62
CA PHE A 94 20.89 -4.67 23.21
C PHE A 94 19.37 -4.69 23.10
N GLU A 95 18.67 -5.49 23.90
CA GLU A 95 17.21 -5.45 23.94
C GLU A 95 16.68 -4.07 24.31
N SER A 96 17.17 -3.49 25.40
CA SER A 96 16.75 -2.15 25.84
C SER A 96 17.02 -1.11 24.75
N TYR A 97 18.20 -1.14 24.12
CA TYR A 97 18.56 -0.24 23.04
C TYR A 97 17.62 -0.37 21.84
N ILE A 98 17.46 -1.59 21.32
CA ILE A 98 16.69 -1.87 20.10
C ILE A 98 15.21 -1.58 20.33
N THR A 99 14.64 -2.03 21.44
CA THR A 99 13.20 -1.86 21.73
C THR A 99 12.80 -0.41 22.00
N ASN A 100 13.71 0.39 22.54
CA ASN A 100 13.48 1.83 22.75
C ASN A 100 13.85 2.70 21.54
N HIS A 101 14.51 2.15 20.52
CA HIS A 101 14.89 2.94 19.35
C HIS A 101 13.65 3.31 18.49
N PRO A 102 13.41 4.60 18.19
CA PRO A 102 12.19 5.06 17.51
C PRO A 102 11.92 4.38 16.17
N CYS A 103 12.95 4.18 15.33
CA CYS A 103 12.78 3.56 14.01
C CYS A 103 12.30 2.11 14.10
N TYR A 104 12.89 1.33 15.02
CA TYR A 104 12.51 -0.07 15.23
C TYR A 104 11.11 -0.17 15.80
N LYS A 105 10.84 0.61 16.85
CA LYS A 105 9.56 0.65 17.54
C LYS A 105 8.43 0.96 16.56
N LEU A 106 8.55 2.03 15.77
CA LEU A 106 7.53 2.42 14.80
C LEU A 106 7.28 1.34 13.74
N VAL A 107 8.34 0.71 13.20
CA VAL A 107 8.20 -0.36 12.20
C VAL A 107 7.54 -1.59 12.80
N VAL A 108 7.97 -2.06 13.97
CA VAL A 108 7.42 -3.28 14.58
C VAL A 108 5.99 -3.07 15.05
N GLU A 109 5.65 -1.89 15.57
CA GLU A 109 4.29 -1.60 16.05
C GLU A 109 3.30 -1.44 14.89
N ASN A 110 3.69 -0.76 13.80
CA ASN A 110 2.76 -0.34 12.74
C ASN A 110 2.83 -1.17 11.45
N CYS A 111 3.95 -1.83 11.16
CA CYS A 111 4.19 -2.50 9.88
C CYS A 111 4.07 -4.03 9.95
N GLN A 112 3.40 -4.57 10.97
CA GLN A 112 3.33 -6.02 11.25
C GLN A 112 2.88 -6.86 10.05
N ASN A 113 1.91 -6.37 9.27
CA ASN A 113 1.41 -7.11 8.10
C ASN A 113 2.42 -7.16 6.96
N ALA A 114 3.22 -6.11 6.79
CA ALA A 114 4.33 -6.12 5.86
C ALA A 114 5.40 -7.09 6.33
N LEU A 115 5.80 -7.02 7.60
CA LEU A 115 6.78 -7.94 8.18
C LEU A 115 6.34 -9.40 8.05
N HIS A 116 5.08 -9.71 8.33
CA HIS A 116 4.54 -11.05 8.14
C HIS A 116 4.52 -11.49 6.68
N SER A 117 4.13 -10.59 5.76
CA SER A 117 4.08 -10.91 4.34
C SER A 117 5.48 -11.10 3.75
N ILE A 118 6.47 -10.33 4.22
CA ILE A 118 7.90 -10.53 3.93
C ILE A 118 8.33 -11.93 4.33
N THR A 119 8.04 -12.36 5.57
CA THR A 119 8.32 -13.73 6.02
C THR A 119 7.64 -14.77 5.14
N ARG A 120 6.36 -14.59 4.83
CA ARG A 120 5.58 -15.53 4.01
C ARG A 120 6.12 -15.67 2.58
N LEU A 121 6.64 -14.59 2.01
CA LEU A 121 7.24 -14.58 0.67
C LEU A 121 8.71 -15.05 0.66
N GLY A 122 9.28 -15.39 1.82
CA GLY A 122 10.69 -15.79 1.92
C GLY A 122 11.67 -14.62 1.78
N LEU A 123 11.22 -13.38 2.01
CA LEU A 123 12.04 -12.17 1.89
C LEU A 123 12.72 -11.75 3.20
N GLU A 124 12.77 -12.65 4.18
CA GLU A 124 13.48 -12.40 5.43
C GLU A 124 14.97 -12.15 5.16
N GLY A 125 15.59 -11.23 5.91
CA GLY A 125 16.98 -10.84 5.67
C GLY A 125 17.22 -9.94 4.46
N THR A 126 16.21 -9.70 3.61
CA THR A 126 16.39 -8.90 2.38
C THR A 126 16.34 -7.41 2.66
N TYR A 127 15.51 -6.98 3.61
CA TYR A 127 15.28 -5.56 3.92
C TYR A 127 15.71 -5.25 5.34
N SER A 128 16.51 -4.20 5.50
CA SER A 128 16.88 -3.69 6.81
C SER A 128 15.70 -2.97 7.48
N VAL A 129 15.79 -2.78 8.79
CA VAL A 129 14.83 -1.94 9.52
C VAL A 129 14.86 -0.50 9.01
N LYS A 130 16.03 0.00 8.62
CA LYS A 130 16.16 1.32 8.00
C LYS A 130 15.40 1.39 6.67
N ASP A 131 15.50 0.38 5.81
CA ASP A 131 14.77 0.36 4.54
C ASP A 131 13.25 0.39 4.76
N MET A 132 12.77 -0.44 5.69
CA MET A 132 11.35 -0.45 6.08
C MET A 132 10.90 0.91 6.60
N TYR A 133 11.70 1.54 7.46
CA TYR A 133 11.41 2.85 8.04
C TYR A 133 11.44 3.97 6.99
N ASP A 134 12.37 3.93 6.04
CA ASP A 134 12.50 4.92 4.97
C ASP A 134 11.30 4.89 4.00
N VAL A 135 10.73 3.70 3.76
CA VAL A 135 9.52 3.56 2.95
C VAL A 135 8.26 3.88 3.75
N PHE A 136 8.29 3.62 5.07
CA PHE A 136 7.22 3.99 5.98
C PHE A 136 6.99 5.51 6.04
N ARG A 137 8.06 6.32 6.00
CA ARG A 137 7.98 7.81 6.01
C ARG A 137 7.69 8.47 4.66
N LYS A 138 7.69 7.71 3.56
CA LYS A 138 7.46 8.24 2.21
C LYS A 138 6.11 7.73 1.71
N PRO A 139 5.00 8.50 1.81
CA PRO A 139 3.65 8.00 1.56
C PRO A 139 3.29 7.83 0.08
N TYR A 140 4.18 8.23 -0.84
CA TYR A 140 3.88 8.34 -2.27
C TYR A 140 4.29 7.09 -3.05
N CYS A 141 3.53 6.79 -4.10
CA CYS A 141 3.78 5.76 -5.09
C CYS A 141 5.11 6.04 -5.79
N SER A 142 5.95 5.02 -5.93
CA SER A 142 7.26 5.15 -6.58
C SER A 142 7.20 5.41 -8.08
N ALA A 143 6.05 5.18 -8.71
CA ALA A 143 5.88 5.30 -10.16
C ALA A 143 5.17 6.62 -10.58
N CYS A 144 4.04 6.95 -9.96
CA CYS A 144 3.24 8.13 -10.33
C CYS A 144 3.25 9.26 -9.30
N ASN A 145 3.87 9.05 -8.12
CA ASN A 145 3.90 10.00 -7.01
C ASN A 145 2.53 10.35 -6.38
N ASP A 146 1.43 9.72 -6.77
CA ASP A 146 0.17 9.73 -6.01
C ASP A 146 0.35 9.03 -4.65
N LEU A 147 -0.62 9.14 -3.74
CA LEU A 147 -0.57 8.39 -2.49
C LEU A 147 -0.50 6.87 -2.75
N GLY A 148 0.49 6.20 -2.14
CA GLY A 148 0.74 4.76 -2.25
C GLY A 148 0.16 4.00 -1.06
N PRO A 149 -1.10 3.54 -1.10
CA PRO A 149 -1.72 2.76 -0.02
C PRO A 149 -1.03 1.42 0.25
N CYS A 150 -0.28 0.90 -0.72
CA CYS A 150 0.27 -0.43 -0.68
C CYS A 150 1.80 -0.39 -0.74
N LEU A 151 2.41 -1.41 -0.17
CA LEU A 151 3.81 -1.76 -0.33
C LEU A 151 3.93 -2.96 -1.24
N PHE A 152 4.61 -2.80 -2.37
CA PHE A 152 5.07 -3.88 -3.23
C PHE A 152 6.29 -4.52 -2.59
N LEU A 153 6.07 -5.70 -2.02
CA LEU A 153 7.02 -6.41 -1.18
C LEU A 153 8.31 -6.81 -1.92
N PRO A 154 8.26 -7.31 -3.17
CA PRO A 154 9.45 -7.78 -3.89
C PRO A 154 10.58 -6.74 -4.05
N LYS A 155 10.24 -5.45 -4.09
CA LYS A 155 11.22 -4.36 -4.26
C LYS A 155 11.16 -3.32 -3.14
N LEU A 156 10.37 -3.59 -2.10
CA LEU A 156 10.09 -2.64 -1.03
C LEU A 156 9.70 -1.24 -1.55
N LYS A 157 8.83 -1.18 -2.56
CA LYS A 157 8.40 0.07 -3.19
C LYS A 157 6.95 0.37 -2.84
N ARG A 158 6.63 1.62 -2.50
CA ARG A 158 5.23 2.04 -2.39
C ARG A 158 4.57 2.11 -3.75
N CYS A 159 3.30 1.75 -3.78
CA CYS A 159 2.53 1.72 -5.02
C CYS A 159 1.06 2.04 -4.79
N CYS A 160 0.46 2.73 -5.76
CA CYS A 160 -0.99 2.86 -5.87
C CYS A 160 -1.57 1.71 -6.70
N MET A 161 -2.86 1.45 -6.52
CA MET A 161 -3.54 0.34 -7.22
C MET A 161 -3.57 0.51 -8.74
N ASN A 162 -3.41 1.74 -9.25
CA ASN A 162 -3.34 2.01 -10.68
C ASN A 162 -1.95 1.66 -11.27
N CYS A 163 -0.88 1.73 -10.49
CA CYS A 163 0.48 1.45 -10.97
C CYS A 163 0.87 -0.03 -10.79
N VAL A 164 0.32 -0.69 -9.78
CA VAL A 164 0.57 -2.12 -9.52
C VAL A 164 0.13 -2.95 -10.75
N GLY A 165 1.03 -3.81 -11.25
CA GLY A 165 0.80 -4.64 -12.44
C GLY A 165 0.94 -3.92 -13.78
N ASN A 166 0.84 -2.59 -13.82
CA ASN A 166 0.98 -1.79 -15.04
C ASN A 166 2.37 -1.21 -15.22
N CYS A 167 3.08 -0.92 -14.13
CA CYS A 167 4.47 -0.50 -14.16
C CYS A 167 5.42 -1.72 -14.08
N GLU A 168 6.45 -1.76 -14.93
CA GLU A 168 7.42 -2.88 -14.99
C GLU A 168 8.11 -3.15 -13.64
N GLU A 169 8.36 -2.10 -12.86
CA GLU A 169 8.96 -2.19 -11.52
C GLU A 169 8.00 -2.72 -10.45
N LEU A 170 6.70 -2.71 -10.72
CA LEU A 170 5.61 -3.10 -9.80
C LEU A 170 4.79 -4.27 -10.37
N LYS A 171 5.43 -5.05 -11.24
CA LYS A 171 4.84 -6.19 -11.93
C LYS A 171 5.70 -7.41 -11.68
N ILE A 172 5.05 -8.56 -11.52
CA ILE A 172 5.71 -9.84 -11.43
C ILE A 172 5.29 -10.78 -12.55
N VAL A 173 6.12 -11.77 -12.82
CA VAL A 173 5.92 -12.76 -13.87
C VAL A 173 6.30 -14.14 -13.38
N ARG A 174 5.55 -15.16 -13.80
CA ARG A 174 5.84 -16.56 -13.50
C ARG A 174 7.08 -17.03 -14.24
N ILE A 175 7.93 -17.81 -13.56
CA ILE A 175 9.19 -18.30 -14.11
C ILE A 175 9.01 -19.11 -15.40
N GLU A 176 7.95 -19.91 -15.52
CA GLU A 176 7.69 -20.78 -16.69
C GLU A 176 7.46 -19.97 -17.98
N LEU A 177 6.94 -18.75 -17.84
CA LEU A 177 6.74 -17.82 -18.96
C LEU A 177 8.04 -17.14 -19.38
N VAL A 178 9.01 -17.09 -18.48
CA VAL A 178 10.32 -16.47 -18.69
C VAL A 178 11.31 -17.46 -19.30
N THR A 179 11.36 -18.69 -18.78
CA THR A 179 12.27 -19.75 -19.27
C THR A 179 12.11 -20.00 -20.76
N SER A 180 10.87 -20.10 -21.24
CA SER A 180 10.53 -20.34 -22.63
C SER A 180 10.98 -19.21 -23.57
N GLN A 181 10.93 -17.96 -23.12
CA GLN A 181 11.31 -16.80 -23.93
C GLN A 181 12.80 -16.49 -23.89
N LEU A 182 13.45 -16.67 -22.73
CA LEU A 182 14.89 -16.43 -22.60
C LEU A 182 15.72 -17.62 -23.07
N GLY A 183 15.13 -18.80 -23.26
CA GLY A 183 15.85 -20.04 -23.59
C GLY A 183 16.80 -20.49 -22.47
N VAL A 184 16.49 -20.11 -21.23
CA VAL A 184 17.32 -20.40 -20.05
C VAL A 184 16.57 -21.37 -19.14
N PRO A 185 17.21 -22.46 -18.69
CA PRO A 185 16.58 -23.41 -17.79
C PRO A 185 16.26 -22.75 -16.44
N HIS A 186 15.20 -23.25 -15.79
CA HIS A 186 14.68 -22.74 -14.52
C HIS A 186 15.78 -22.60 -13.44
N GLU A 187 16.62 -23.62 -13.30
CA GLU A 187 17.71 -23.67 -12.30
C GLU A 187 18.78 -22.59 -12.52
N GLU A 188 19.02 -22.21 -13.77
CA GLU A 188 19.98 -21.15 -14.08
C GLU A 188 19.36 -19.77 -13.77
N LEU A 189 18.07 -19.57 -14.10
CA LEU A 189 17.39 -18.29 -13.85
C LEU A 189 17.29 -17.92 -12.37
N ILE A 190 16.99 -18.88 -11.50
CA ILE A 190 16.88 -18.62 -10.05
C ILE A 190 18.21 -18.18 -9.41
N ASN A 191 19.34 -18.51 -10.06
CA ASN A 191 20.66 -18.08 -9.62
C ASN A 191 21.06 -16.71 -10.20
N MET A 192 20.34 -16.21 -11.22
CA MET A 192 20.66 -14.96 -11.91
C MET A 192 19.87 -13.77 -11.38
N ILE A 193 18.61 -13.98 -11.00
CA ILE A 193 17.73 -12.90 -10.54
C ILE A 193 16.94 -13.32 -9.29
N PRO A 194 16.62 -12.37 -8.38
CA PRO A 194 15.85 -12.68 -7.18
C PRO A 194 14.46 -13.21 -7.53
N PHE A 195 14.08 -14.32 -6.90
CA PHE A 195 12.75 -14.92 -7.05
C PHE A 195 11.93 -14.82 -5.77
N TYR A 196 10.61 -14.94 -5.93
CA TYR A 196 9.63 -14.86 -4.86
C TYR A 196 8.72 -16.07 -4.96
N ALA A 197 8.58 -16.82 -3.86
CA ALA A 197 7.70 -17.97 -3.81
C ALA A 197 6.34 -17.57 -3.23
N THR A 198 5.25 -18.01 -3.86
CA THR A 198 3.91 -17.87 -3.29
C THR A 198 3.09 -19.11 -3.57
N GLY A 199 2.86 -19.91 -2.53
CA GLY A 199 2.26 -21.23 -2.66
C GLY A 199 3.11 -22.13 -3.58
N PRO A 200 2.53 -22.78 -4.59
CA PRO A 200 3.27 -23.66 -5.50
C PRO A 200 4.00 -22.91 -6.64
N TRP A 201 3.93 -21.58 -6.68
CA TRP A 201 4.39 -20.78 -7.81
C TRP A 201 5.62 -19.95 -7.48
N THR A 202 6.53 -19.85 -8.45
CA THR A 202 7.73 -19.01 -8.39
C THR A 202 7.60 -17.84 -9.36
N TYR A 203 7.90 -16.65 -8.86
CA TYR A 203 7.77 -15.40 -9.59
C TYR A 203 9.08 -14.63 -9.61
N PHE A 204 9.25 -13.82 -10.65
CA PHE A 204 10.27 -12.80 -10.78
C PHE A 204 9.63 -11.41 -10.89
N CYS A 205 10.36 -10.36 -10.52
CA CYS A 205 9.97 -9.01 -10.91
C CYS A 205 10.17 -8.82 -12.42
N ALA A 206 9.20 -8.23 -13.09
CA ALA A 206 9.28 -7.98 -14.53
C ALA A 206 10.49 -7.11 -14.89
N SER A 207 10.77 -6.07 -14.10
CA SER A 207 11.97 -5.23 -14.23
C SER A 207 13.28 -6.03 -14.24
N ASP A 208 13.45 -7.02 -13.34
CA ASP A 208 14.66 -7.87 -13.32
C ASP A 208 14.76 -8.75 -14.56
N VAL A 209 13.63 -9.25 -15.04
CA VAL A 209 13.57 -10.07 -16.25
C VAL A 209 13.88 -9.25 -17.51
N PHE A 210 13.36 -8.02 -17.61
CA PHE A 210 13.67 -7.11 -18.71
C PHE A 210 15.15 -6.70 -18.70
N GLU A 211 15.71 -6.45 -17.52
CA GLU A 211 17.13 -6.14 -17.37
C GLU A 211 18.02 -7.30 -17.82
N LEU A 212 17.69 -8.55 -17.42
CA LEU A 212 18.38 -9.74 -17.88
C LEU A 212 18.24 -9.95 -19.40
N ALA A 213 17.03 -9.74 -19.95
CA ALA A 213 16.77 -9.85 -21.39
C ALA A 213 17.61 -8.84 -22.18
N ARG A 214 17.71 -7.60 -21.68
CA ARG A 214 18.55 -6.53 -22.25
C ARG A 214 20.02 -6.91 -22.25
N GLN A 215 20.53 -7.46 -21.14
CA GLN A 215 21.91 -7.94 -21.04
C GLN A 215 22.19 -9.07 -22.04
N ARG A 216 21.23 -9.96 -22.26
CA ARG A 216 21.31 -11.07 -23.23
C ARG A 216 20.93 -10.69 -24.66
N LYS A 217 20.49 -9.45 -24.90
CA LYS A 217 20.01 -8.95 -26.20
C LYS A 217 18.85 -9.79 -26.77
N VAL A 218 17.98 -10.29 -25.91
CA VAL A 218 16.77 -11.04 -26.26
C VAL A 218 15.56 -10.14 -26.09
N SER A 219 14.64 -10.16 -27.06
CA SER A 219 13.35 -9.49 -26.93
C SER A 219 12.35 -10.42 -26.26
N ILE A 220 11.74 -9.97 -25.17
CA ILE A 220 10.70 -10.71 -24.45
C ILE A 220 9.41 -9.93 -24.43
N THR A 221 8.29 -10.64 -24.43
CA THR A 221 6.96 -10.06 -24.23
C THR A 221 6.33 -10.73 -23.03
N LEU A 222 6.23 -9.99 -21.93
CA LEU A 222 5.61 -10.52 -20.72
C LEU A 222 4.10 -10.29 -20.76
N PRO A 223 3.28 -11.34 -20.59
CA PRO A 223 1.84 -11.17 -20.56
C PRO A 223 1.41 -10.17 -19.49
N SER A 224 0.26 -9.52 -19.71
CA SER A 224 -0.40 -8.68 -18.70
C SER A 224 -1.05 -9.58 -17.64
N TYR A 225 -0.25 -10.36 -16.90
CA TYR A 225 -0.79 -11.11 -15.78
C TYR A 225 -1.16 -10.17 -14.64
N GLU A 226 -2.29 -10.51 -14.01
CA GLU A 226 -2.81 -9.89 -12.81
C GLU A 226 -1.72 -9.87 -11.73
N CYS A 227 -1.58 -8.74 -11.06
CA CYS A 227 -0.74 -8.66 -9.87
C CYS A 227 -1.26 -9.69 -8.87
N PRO A 228 -0.44 -10.67 -8.44
CA PRO A 228 -0.79 -11.48 -7.29
C PRO A 228 -0.85 -10.51 -6.12
N TRP A 229 -2.07 -10.23 -5.68
CA TRP A 229 -2.40 -9.47 -4.47
C TRP A 229 -1.61 -9.95 -3.24
N GLU A 230 -1.00 -11.14 -3.32
CA GLU A 230 -0.11 -11.74 -2.34
C GLU A 230 1.26 -11.05 -2.24
N THR A 231 1.68 -10.29 -3.27
CA THR A 231 2.95 -9.54 -3.33
C THR A 231 2.82 -8.08 -2.92
N ILE A 232 1.60 -7.61 -2.71
CA ILE A 232 1.32 -6.29 -2.15
C ILE A 232 0.66 -6.43 -0.80
N VAL A 233 0.88 -5.45 0.07
CA VAL A 233 0.19 -5.36 1.35
C VAL A 233 -0.23 -3.91 1.58
N GLN A 234 -1.41 -3.69 2.15
CA GLN A 234 -1.76 -2.35 2.62
C GLN A 234 -0.73 -1.91 3.68
N PHE A 235 -0.21 -0.70 3.51
CA PHE A 235 0.97 -0.25 4.24
C PHE A 235 0.73 1.16 4.81
N PRO A 236 0.70 1.32 6.14
CA PRO A 236 0.52 2.64 6.76
C PRO A 236 1.71 3.54 6.43
N PHE A 237 1.55 4.85 6.55
CA PHE A 237 2.63 5.82 6.43
C PHE A 237 2.70 6.72 7.65
N LEU A 238 3.91 7.12 8.02
CA LEU A 238 4.13 8.17 9.01
C LEU A 238 4.03 9.52 8.30
N ASP A 239 3.04 10.33 8.67
CA ASP A 239 2.97 11.72 8.22
C ASP A 239 4.10 12.51 8.89
N PRO A 240 5.12 13.00 8.13
CA PRO A 240 6.24 13.71 8.72
C PRO A 240 5.86 15.08 9.28
N LYS A 241 4.76 15.70 8.82
CA LYS A 241 4.29 17.00 9.30
C LYS A 241 3.60 16.88 10.66
N ARG A 242 2.83 15.80 10.85
CA ARG A 242 1.98 15.59 12.03
C ARG A 242 2.59 14.64 13.05
N GLY A 243 3.58 13.83 12.64
CA GLY A 243 4.14 12.77 13.47
C GLY A 243 3.15 11.62 13.73
N THR A 244 2.05 11.56 12.97
CA THR A 244 0.98 10.58 13.15
C THR A 244 1.04 9.50 12.09
N VAL A 245 0.78 8.26 12.48
CA VAL A 245 0.63 7.15 11.54
C VAL A 245 -0.75 7.18 10.94
N GLU A 246 -0.83 7.16 9.62
CA GLU A 246 -2.07 7.12 8.87
C GLU A 246 -2.11 5.91 7.94
N VAL A 247 -3.32 5.42 7.70
CA VAL A 247 -3.59 4.51 6.59
C VAL A 247 -4.33 5.30 5.52
N GLY A 248 -3.99 5.04 4.26
CA GLY A 248 -4.67 5.66 3.15
C GLY A 248 -6.16 5.29 3.12
N ARG A 249 -7.02 6.30 2.89
CA ARG A 249 -8.48 6.19 2.90
C ARG A 249 -9.06 6.36 1.50
N ARG A 250 -10.10 5.60 1.18
CA ARG A 250 -10.91 5.76 -0.03
C ARG A 250 -12.20 6.50 0.29
N CYS A 251 -12.70 7.27 -0.66
CA CYS A 251 -13.99 7.93 -0.55
C CYS A 251 -15.12 6.94 -0.91
N VAL A 252 -15.99 6.62 0.05
CA VAL A 252 -17.17 5.76 -0.15
C VAL A 252 -18.13 6.35 -1.17
N GLY A 253 -18.28 7.68 -1.19
CA GLY A 253 -19.10 8.37 -2.20
C GLY A 253 -18.58 8.14 -3.62
N CYS A 254 -17.27 8.20 -3.83
CA CYS A 254 -16.64 7.86 -5.11
C CYS A 254 -16.84 6.38 -5.47
N ALA A 255 -16.70 5.47 -4.50
CA ALA A 255 -16.92 4.04 -4.74
C ALA A 255 -18.39 3.77 -5.15
N TRP A 256 -19.35 4.36 -4.44
CA TRP A 256 -20.78 4.26 -4.73
C TRP A 256 -21.15 4.81 -6.10
N ALA A 257 -20.55 5.94 -6.50
CA ALA A 257 -20.73 6.52 -7.83
C ALA A 257 -20.37 5.53 -8.95
N VAL A 258 -19.33 4.74 -8.72
CA VAL A 258 -18.87 3.76 -9.71
C VAL A 258 -19.82 2.60 -9.76
N GLU A 259 -20.24 2.07 -8.62
CA GLU A 259 -21.20 0.96 -8.59
C GLU A 259 -22.53 1.32 -9.26
N THR A 260 -23.03 2.53 -9.03
CA THR A 260 -24.30 3.01 -9.59
C THR A 260 -24.24 3.31 -11.09
N ASN A 261 -23.07 3.69 -11.61
CA ASN A 261 -22.87 4.01 -13.02
C ASN A 261 -22.13 2.91 -13.81
N SER A 262 -21.75 1.81 -13.17
CA SER A 262 -21.14 0.67 -13.86
C SER A 262 -22.20 -0.09 -14.65
N ASP A 263 -22.06 -0.15 -15.98
CA ASP A 263 -22.90 -1.01 -16.81
C ASP A 263 -22.76 -2.49 -16.34
N PRO A 264 -23.85 -3.16 -15.92
CA PRO A 264 -23.82 -4.57 -15.53
C PRO A 264 -23.27 -5.50 -16.62
N ARG A 265 -23.33 -5.07 -17.89
CA ARG A 265 -22.82 -5.82 -19.05
C ARG A 265 -21.31 -5.66 -19.26
N ALA A 266 -20.64 -4.74 -18.55
CA ALA A 266 -19.19 -4.58 -18.63
C ALA A 266 -18.42 -5.72 -17.93
N HIS A 267 -19.08 -6.50 -17.08
CA HIS A 267 -18.49 -7.63 -16.35
C HIS A 267 -18.28 -8.90 -17.19
N THR A 268 -18.80 -8.97 -18.42
CA THR A 268 -18.68 -10.15 -19.30
C THR A 268 -17.51 -10.06 -20.29
N GLN A 269 -16.71 -9.00 -20.28
CA GLN A 269 -15.49 -8.92 -21.09
C GLN A 269 -14.25 -9.28 -20.26
N PRO A 270 -13.39 -10.19 -20.77
CA PRO A 270 -12.16 -10.55 -20.08
C PRO A 270 -11.25 -9.33 -19.99
N SER A 271 -10.85 -8.99 -18.75
CA SER A 271 -9.65 -8.22 -18.40
C SER A 271 -9.23 -7.16 -19.44
N ARG A 272 -9.94 -6.02 -19.50
CA ARG A 272 -9.39 -4.84 -20.15
C ARG A 272 -8.25 -4.28 -19.29
N PRO A 273 -7.05 -4.03 -19.85
CA PRO A 273 -5.93 -3.45 -19.11
C PRO A 273 -6.33 -2.13 -18.43
N TYR A 274 -5.83 -1.91 -17.23
CA TYR A 274 -5.96 -0.65 -16.49
C TYR A 274 -5.27 0.46 -17.28
N GLY A 275 -6.06 1.26 -18.01
CA GLY A 275 -5.55 2.40 -18.78
C GLY A 275 -6.33 2.62 -20.05
N TRP A 276 -7.56 3.13 -19.95
CA TRP A 276 -8.26 3.73 -21.09
C TRP A 276 -8.99 4.99 -20.63
N THR A 277 -8.78 6.07 -21.38
CA THR A 277 -9.22 7.45 -21.15
C THR A 277 -10.63 7.72 -21.69
N ASP A 278 -11.62 6.92 -21.29
CA ASP A 278 -13.03 7.30 -21.43
C ASP A 278 -13.54 7.94 -20.12
N THR A 279 -14.78 8.42 -20.11
CA THR A 279 -15.46 8.89 -18.89
C THR A 279 -15.43 7.80 -17.79
N ALA A 280 -15.43 6.52 -18.18
CA ALA A 280 -15.28 5.38 -17.27
C ALA A 280 -13.85 5.20 -16.72
N GLY A 281 -12.82 5.65 -17.43
CA GLY A 281 -11.41 5.69 -17.02
C GLY A 281 -11.14 6.70 -15.92
N HIS A 282 -11.71 7.90 -16.04
CA HIS A 282 -11.67 8.91 -14.97
C HIS A 282 -12.42 8.43 -13.72
N ILE A 283 -13.55 7.74 -13.91
CA ILE A 283 -14.35 7.15 -12.83
C ILE A 283 -13.57 6.01 -12.14
N ARG A 284 -12.89 5.14 -12.90
CA ARG A 284 -12.08 4.03 -12.35
C ARG A 284 -10.81 4.50 -11.65
N HIS A 285 -10.12 5.53 -12.16
CA HIS A 285 -8.97 6.15 -11.46
C HIS A 285 -9.36 6.64 -10.06
N ARG A 286 -10.57 7.20 -9.91
CA ARG A 286 -11.08 7.73 -8.63
C ARG A 286 -11.50 6.67 -7.61
N VAL A 287 -11.95 5.47 -8.04
CA VAL A 287 -12.26 4.35 -7.11
C VAL A 287 -11.04 3.93 -6.31
N PHE A 288 -9.91 3.89 -7.01
CA PHE A 288 -8.65 3.43 -6.46
C PHE A 288 -7.81 4.56 -5.90
N GLN A 289 -8.28 5.81 -6.05
CA GLN A 289 -7.64 6.96 -5.44
C GLN A 289 -7.74 6.87 -3.93
N VAL A 290 -6.61 7.11 -3.29
CA VAL A 290 -6.47 7.04 -1.85
C VAL A 290 -5.99 8.39 -1.34
N TYR A 291 -6.55 8.80 -0.22
CA TYR A 291 -6.34 10.11 0.39
C TYR A 291 -5.75 9.96 1.79
N THR A 292 -5.07 11.01 2.25
CA THR A 292 -4.82 11.23 3.68
C THR A 292 -6.15 11.57 4.38
N THR A 293 -6.16 11.64 5.71
CA THR A 293 -7.37 12.10 6.45
C THR A 293 -7.83 13.47 5.95
N GLU A 294 -6.88 14.40 5.85
CA GLU A 294 -7.12 15.78 5.44
C GLU A 294 -7.53 15.85 3.98
N GLY A 295 -6.82 15.13 3.09
CA GLY A 295 -7.14 15.11 1.67
C GLY A 295 -8.53 14.54 1.38
N LEU A 296 -9.01 13.56 2.17
CA LEU A 296 -10.38 13.06 2.02
C LEU A 296 -11.42 14.11 2.43
N LEU A 297 -11.18 14.81 3.54
CA LEU A 297 -12.06 15.88 4.01
C LEU A 297 -12.11 17.03 3.02
N GLU A 298 -10.95 17.42 2.48
CA GLU A 298 -10.85 18.44 1.43
C GLU A 298 -11.62 18.01 0.18
N HIS A 299 -11.40 16.80 -0.31
CA HIS A 299 -12.11 16.22 -1.46
C HIS A 299 -13.64 16.24 -1.33
N ILE A 300 -14.16 16.02 -0.12
CA ILE A 300 -15.61 16.07 0.15
C ILE A 300 -16.10 17.52 0.24
N ARG A 301 -15.37 18.38 0.96
CA ARG A 301 -15.77 19.76 1.26
C ARG A 301 -15.67 20.69 0.06
N SER A 302 -14.65 20.51 -0.77
CA SER A 302 -14.43 21.30 -1.99
C SER A 302 -15.50 21.03 -3.05
N GLY A 303 -16.29 19.97 -2.90
CA GLY A 303 -17.26 19.53 -3.91
C GLY A 303 -16.62 18.73 -5.04
N GLU A 304 -15.33 18.39 -4.97
CA GLU A 304 -14.68 17.50 -5.95
C GLU A 304 -15.36 16.13 -6.05
N CYS A 305 -15.93 15.65 -4.94
CA CYS A 305 -16.75 14.45 -4.92
C CYS A 305 -18.20 14.77 -5.32
N ALA A 306 -18.49 14.74 -6.63
CA ALA A 306 -19.84 15.00 -7.16
C ALA A 306 -20.93 14.09 -6.56
N SER A 307 -20.57 12.87 -6.17
CA SER A 307 -21.49 11.88 -5.62
C SER A 307 -21.58 11.89 -4.09
N ALA A 308 -20.80 12.72 -3.38
CA ALA A 308 -20.84 12.76 -1.92
C ALA A 308 -22.23 13.20 -1.41
N VAL A 309 -22.80 14.26 -1.99
CA VAL A 309 -24.12 14.76 -1.59
C VAL A 309 -25.23 13.76 -1.91
N GLN A 310 -25.16 13.11 -3.08
CA GLN A 310 -26.12 12.08 -3.48
C GLN A 310 -26.07 10.88 -2.53
N TYR A 311 -24.86 10.40 -2.21
CA TYR A 311 -24.66 9.31 -1.26
C TYR A 311 -25.09 9.68 0.16
N TRP A 312 -24.84 10.92 0.60
CA TRP A 312 -25.30 11.43 1.89
C TRP A 312 -26.82 11.32 1.98
N ASN A 313 -27.54 11.88 1.01
CA ASN A 313 -29.00 11.87 0.99
C ASN A 313 -29.56 10.44 0.90
N ALA A 314 -28.99 9.58 0.04
CA ALA A 314 -29.41 8.20 -0.10
C ALA A 314 -29.16 7.36 1.18
N SER A 315 -28.12 7.67 1.94
CA SER A 315 -27.79 6.97 3.20
C SER A 315 -28.79 7.27 4.32
N PHE A 316 -29.52 8.39 4.28
CA PHE A 316 -30.63 8.67 5.22
C PHE A 316 -31.96 8.05 4.78
N GLU A 317 -32.07 7.61 3.51
CA GLU A 317 -33.26 6.95 2.98
C GLU A 317 -33.16 5.42 3.04
N ILE A 318 -31.96 4.85 3.21
CA ILE A 318 -31.70 3.40 3.10
C ILE A 318 -31.02 2.88 4.37
N ASP A 319 -31.83 2.60 5.40
CA ASP A 319 -31.38 2.02 6.67
C ASP A 319 -31.13 0.48 6.61
N ALA A 320 -30.89 -0.11 5.42
CA ALA A 320 -30.85 -1.59 5.30
C ALA A 320 -30.03 -2.22 4.15
N GLY A 321 -29.20 -1.49 3.40
CA GLY A 321 -28.78 -1.99 2.07
C GLY A 321 -27.30 -2.27 1.81
N ILE A 322 -26.37 -1.41 2.22
CA ILE A 322 -25.10 -1.27 1.50
C ILE A 322 -23.90 -1.63 2.40
N LEU A 323 -23.80 -2.93 2.72
CA LEU A 323 -22.58 -3.56 3.25
C LEU A 323 -21.97 -4.58 2.26
N ARG A 324 -22.46 -4.63 1.01
CA ARG A 324 -22.15 -5.74 0.08
C ARG A 324 -20.90 -5.57 -0.80
N CYS A 325 -20.28 -4.39 -0.88
CA CYS A 325 -19.10 -4.19 -1.74
C CYS A 325 -17.79 -3.88 -1.01
N LEU A 326 -17.83 -3.43 0.25
CA LEU A 326 -16.62 -3.35 1.07
C LEU A 326 -15.99 -4.74 1.28
N SER A 327 -16.76 -5.83 1.16
CA SER A 327 -16.29 -7.22 1.21
C SER A 327 -15.81 -7.81 -0.11
N ARG A 328 -16.05 -7.15 -1.25
CA ARG A 328 -15.58 -7.61 -2.58
C ARG A 328 -14.26 -6.97 -3.02
N VAL A 329 -13.90 -5.83 -2.44
CA VAL A 329 -12.55 -5.24 -2.48
C VAL A 329 -11.89 -5.30 -1.10
N GLN A 330 -12.36 -6.19 -0.23
CA GLN A 330 -11.51 -6.79 0.80
C GLN A 330 -10.58 -7.76 0.07
N PHE A 331 -9.30 -7.72 0.42
CA PHE A 331 -8.39 -8.83 0.11
C PHE A 331 -9.14 -10.14 0.41
N PRO A 332 -9.17 -11.11 -0.53
CA PRO A 332 -9.97 -12.31 -0.37
C PRO A 332 -9.71 -12.93 1.01
N PRO A 333 -10.76 -13.36 1.75
CA PRO A 333 -10.56 -14.01 3.02
C PRO A 333 -9.65 -15.23 2.83
N ARG A 334 -8.64 -15.33 3.70
CA ARG A 334 -7.66 -16.42 3.74
C ARG A 334 -8.38 -17.77 3.65
N VAL A 335 -8.04 -18.59 2.66
CA VAL A 335 -8.15 -20.04 2.80
C VAL A 335 -7.04 -20.42 3.76
N ILE A 336 -7.43 -20.76 5.00
CA ILE A 336 -6.53 -21.38 5.97
C ILE A 336 -6.36 -22.82 5.50
N GLY A 337 -5.16 -23.15 5.05
CA GLY A 337 -4.70 -24.49 4.75
C GLY A 337 -3.29 -24.66 5.30
#